data_AF-A0AAP5YDS5-F1
#
_entry.id   AF-A0AAP5YDS5-F1
#
_cell.length_a   1.000
_cell.length_b   1.000
_cell.length_c   1.000
_cell.angle_alpha   90.00
_cell.angle_beta   90.00
_cell.angle_gamma   90.00
#
_symmetry.space_group_name_H-M   'P 1'
#
loop_
_entity.id
_entity.type
_entity.pdbx_description
1 polymer ?
#
loop_
_entity_poly.entity_id
_entity_poly.type
_entity_poly.pdbx_seq_one_letter_code
_entity_poly.pdbx_strand_id
1 'polypeptide(L)'
;CLINEYHLYLDSGNYLDPDMALQIFQTRCSATSKLVLERWGFDNDFREVSSNEKFVTARPEVSYLDIARIANHLLMFRNQDERIDEHEVEFNLTGAEVLYDLSNMSDTDFQNEINAVLSASGL
;
A
#
# COMPACT_ATOMS: atom_id res chain seq x y z
N CYS A 1 -7.38 -17.09 -3.12
CA CYS A 1 -6.75 -16.83 -1.81
C CYS A 1 -5.48 -17.66 -1.73
N LEU A 2 -4.36 -17.10 -1.25
CA LEU A 2 -3.04 -17.76 -1.25
C LEU A 2 -3.05 -19.12 -0.53
N ILE A 3 -3.84 -19.21 0.54
CA ILE A 3 -4.08 -20.44 1.30
C ILE A 3 -4.64 -21.54 0.38
N ASN A 4 -5.52 -21.18 -0.55
CA ASN A 4 -6.13 -22.12 -1.50
C ASN A 4 -5.10 -22.67 -2.51
N GLU A 5 -4.17 -21.83 -2.98
CA GLU A 5 -3.10 -22.27 -3.88
C GLU A 5 -2.09 -23.19 -3.17
N TYR A 6 -1.78 -22.90 -1.91
CA TYR A 6 -0.95 -23.77 -1.09
C TYR A 6 -1.63 -25.13 -0.85
N HIS A 7 -2.93 -25.15 -0.57
CA HIS A 7 -3.69 -26.40 -0.46
C HIS A 7 -3.68 -27.20 -1.77
N LEU A 8 -3.89 -26.56 -2.93
CA LEU A 8 -3.82 -27.22 -4.24
C LEU A 8 -2.43 -27.79 -4.54
N TYR A 9 -1.37 -27.10 -4.11
CA TYR A 9 0.01 -27.56 -4.25
C TYR A 9 0.26 -28.85 -3.45
N LEU A 10 -0.26 -28.91 -2.21
CA LEU A 10 -0.21 -30.10 -1.37
C LEU A 10 -1.06 -31.25 -1.93
N ASP A 11 -2.27 -30.96 -2.40
CA ASP A 11 -3.19 -31.93 -2.99
C ASP A 11 -2.63 -32.58 -4.27
N SER A 12 -1.72 -31.88 -4.97
CA SER A 12 -0.97 -32.41 -6.11
C SER A 12 0.18 -33.35 -5.71
N GLY A 13 0.31 -33.67 -4.41
CA GLY A 13 1.32 -34.58 -3.87
C GLY A 13 2.67 -33.93 -3.56
N ASN A 14 2.78 -32.60 -3.67
CA ASN A 14 3.99 -31.88 -3.29
C ASN A 14 4.00 -31.59 -1.79
N TYR A 15 5.19 -31.50 -1.19
CA TYR A 15 5.35 -31.03 0.19
C TYR A 15 6.22 -29.78 0.19
N LEU A 16 5.73 -28.74 0.86
CA LEU A 16 6.50 -27.56 1.19
C LEU A 16 6.22 -27.26 2.66
N ASP A 17 7.28 -27.10 3.44
CA ASP A 17 7.14 -26.77 4.86
C ASP A 17 6.37 -25.44 5.03
N PRO A 18 5.41 -25.33 5.97
CA PRO A 18 4.58 -24.13 6.10
C PRO A 18 5.36 -22.86 6.38
N ASP A 19 6.45 -22.92 7.17
CA ASP A 19 7.26 -21.73 7.49
C ASP A 19 8.11 -21.33 6.29
N MET A 20 8.63 -22.31 5.54
CA MET A 20 9.29 -22.06 4.26
C MET A 20 8.32 -21.54 3.20
N ALA A 21 7.10 -22.07 3.13
CA ALA A 21 6.05 -21.63 2.23
C ALA A 21 5.73 -20.16 2.53
N LEU A 22 5.53 -19.84 3.80
CA LEU A 22 5.25 -18.47 4.25
C LEU A 22 6.40 -17.53 3.89
N GLN A 23 7.66 -17.91 4.11
CA GLN A 23 8.81 -17.11 3.69
C GLN A 23 8.87 -16.91 2.17
N ILE A 24 8.67 -17.97 1.39
CA ILE A 24 8.65 -17.89 -0.09
C ILE A 24 7.51 -16.97 -0.53
N PHE A 25 6.33 -17.08 0.07
CA PHE A 25 5.20 -16.22 -0.26
C PHE A 25 5.45 -14.77 0.14
N GLN A 26 5.95 -14.51 1.36
CA GLN A 26 6.31 -13.16 1.82
C GLN A 26 7.38 -12.52 0.91
N THR A 27 8.42 -13.26 0.55
CA THR A 27 9.51 -12.74 -0.30
C THR A 27 9.13 -12.63 -1.78
N ARG A 28 8.17 -13.42 -2.26
CA ARG A 28 7.80 -13.44 -3.67
C ARG A 28 6.54 -12.64 -3.99
N CYS A 29 5.59 -12.46 -3.07
CA CYS A 29 4.33 -11.77 -3.37
C CYS A 29 4.52 -10.35 -3.88
N SER A 30 5.41 -9.56 -3.27
CA SER A 30 5.73 -8.21 -3.80
C SER A 30 6.36 -8.29 -5.20
N ALA A 31 7.36 -9.17 -5.38
CA ALA A 31 8.02 -9.36 -6.68
C ALA A 31 7.08 -9.91 -7.77
N THR A 32 6.15 -10.79 -7.41
CA THR A 32 5.16 -11.40 -8.31
C THR A 32 4.07 -10.38 -8.66
N SER A 33 3.58 -9.61 -7.68
CA SER A 33 2.63 -8.51 -7.93
C SER A 33 3.22 -7.50 -8.92
N LYS A 34 4.48 -7.09 -8.68
CA LYS A 34 5.25 -6.25 -9.59
C LYS A 34 5.36 -6.84 -11.00
N LEU A 35 5.69 -8.12 -11.14
CA LEU A 35 5.80 -8.80 -12.43
C LEU A 35 4.46 -8.87 -13.18
N VAL A 36 3.36 -9.10 -12.48
CA VAL A 36 2.00 -9.11 -13.06
C VAL A 36 1.64 -7.73 -13.59
N LEU A 37 1.84 -6.67 -12.79
CA LEU A 37 1.55 -5.30 -13.19
C LEU A 37 2.40 -4.86 -14.39
N GLU A 38 3.67 -5.24 -14.42
CA GLU A 38 4.55 -4.99 -15.55
C GLU A 38 4.07 -5.73 -16.81
N ARG A 39 3.68 -7.01 -16.70
CA ARG A 39 3.13 -7.79 -17.80
C ARG A 39 1.79 -7.26 -18.31
N TRP A 40 1.01 -6.62 -17.45
CA TRP A 40 -0.29 -6.02 -17.79
C TRP A 40 -0.16 -4.59 -18.32
N GLY A 41 1.06 -4.03 -18.36
CA GLY A 41 1.33 -2.72 -18.94
C GLY A 41 0.91 -1.55 -18.06
N PHE A 42 0.80 -1.76 -16.74
CA PHE A 42 0.60 -0.65 -15.80
C PHE A 42 1.81 0.29 -15.80
N ASP A 43 1.55 1.59 -15.68
CA ASP A 43 2.62 2.59 -15.62
C ASP A 43 3.49 2.44 -14.36
N ASN A 44 4.59 3.19 -14.32
CA ASN A 44 5.54 3.11 -13.22
C ASN A 44 4.93 3.58 -11.89
N ASP A 45 3.95 4.48 -11.91
CA ASP A 45 3.34 4.99 -10.68
C ASP A 45 2.61 3.86 -9.94
N PHE A 46 1.84 3.05 -10.67
CA PHE A 46 1.20 1.85 -10.09
C PHE A 46 2.23 0.81 -9.61
N ARG A 47 3.33 0.64 -10.34
CA ARG A 47 4.41 -0.30 -9.95
C ARG A 47 5.09 0.17 -8.67
N GLU A 48 5.40 1.45 -8.54
CA GLU A 48 6.04 2.03 -7.35
C GLU A 48 5.13 1.90 -6.12
N VAL A 49 3.85 2.27 -6.24
CA VAL A 49 2.87 2.15 -5.15
C VAL A 49 2.69 0.70 -4.71
N SER A 50 2.50 -0.23 -5.64
CA SER A 50 2.22 -1.64 -5.32
C SER A 50 3.41 -2.40 -4.74
N SER A 51 4.64 -2.03 -5.12
CA SER A 51 5.87 -2.64 -4.59
C SER A 51 6.40 -1.90 -3.36
N ASN A 52 5.90 -0.69 -3.09
CA ASN A 52 6.47 0.25 -2.13
C ASN A 52 7.96 0.58 -2.39
N GLU A 53 8.40 0.45 -3.64
CA GLU A 53 9.77 0.73 -4.09
C GLU A 53 9.81 1.90 -5.07
N LYS A 54 10.88 2.70 -5.02
CA LYS A 54 11.13 3.79 -5.98
C LYS A 54 11.88 3.24 -7.19
N PHE A 55 11.42 3.52 -8.41
CA PHE A 55 12.02 3.04 -9.67
C PHE A 55 12.63 4.15 -10.53
N VAL A 56 12.20 5.41 -10.37
CA VAL A 56 12.73 6.53 -11.17
C VAL A 56 13.73 7.39 -10.39
N THR A 57 14.89 7.67 -10.99
CA THR A 57 15.95 8.51 -10.40
C THR A 57 15.63 10.00 -10.47
N ALA A 58 15.04 10.47 -11.58
CA ALA A 58 14.53 11.82 -11.72
C ALA A 58 13.03 11.83 -11.38
N ARG A 59 12.69 12.37 -10.21
CA ARG A 59 11.33 12.30 -9.66
C ARG A 59 10.75 13.70 -9.50
N PRO A 60 9.41 13.85 -9.65
CA PRO A 60 8.73 15.07 -9.25
C PRO A 60 8.89 15.29 -7.74
N GLU A 61 8.61 16.52 -7.29
CA GLU A 61 8.68 16.89 -5.87
C GLU A 61 7.78 16.01 -4.99
N VAL A 62 6.64 15.55 -5.52
CA VAL A 62 5.71 14.62 -4.88
C VAL A 62 5.31 13.54 -5.88
N SER A 63 5.55 12.26 -5.56
CA SER A 63 5.13 11.11 -6.36
C SER A 63 3.86 10.44 -5.82
N TYR A 64 3.20 9.60 -6.64
CA TYR A 64 2.06 8.79 -6.17
C TYR A 64 2.43 7.85 -5.03
N LEU A 65 3.66 7.33 -5.00
CA LEU A 65 4.16 6.53 -3.89
C LEU A 65 4.26 7.37 -2.60
N ASP A 66 4.71 8.62 -2.68
CA ASP A 66 4.77 9.49 -1.52
C ASP A 66 3.35 9.81 -1.00
N ILE A 67 2.39 10.08 -1.89
CA ILE A 67 0.97 10.26 -1.53
C ILE A 67 0.40 9.00 -0.85
N ALA A 68 0.67 7.82 -1.41
CA ALA A 68 0.19 6.55 -0.85
C ALA A 68 0.78 6.28 0.55
N ARG A 69 2.07 6.58 0.76
CA ARG A 69 2.73 6.44 2.06
C ARG A 69 2.16 7.42 3.08
N ILE A 70 1.94 8.68 2.70
CA ILE A 70 1.31 9.71 3.55
C ILE A 70 -0.10 9.27 3.96
N ALA A 71 -0.91 8.82 3.00
CA ALA A 71 -2.26 8.33 3.27
C ALA A 71 -2.25 7.15 4.23
N ASN A 72 -1.34 6.19 4.03
CA ASN A 72 -1.19 5.05 4.94
C ASN A 72 -0.80 5.49 6.36
N HIS A 73 0.18 6.39 6.49
CA HIS A 73 0.63 6.90 7.77
C HIS A 73 -0.49 7.66 8.52
N LEU A 74 -1.29 8.47 7.81
CA LEU A 74 -2.48 9.12 8.36
C LEU A 74 -3.50 8.09 8.90
N LEU A 75 -3.78 7.03 8.14
CA LEU A 75 -4.72 5.99 8.58
C LEU A 75 -4.20 5.23 9.81
N MET A 76 -2.90 4.94 9.86
CA MET A 76 -2.25 4.35 11.03
C MET A 76 -2.40 5.26 12.27
N PHE A 77 -2.20 6.57 12.10
CA PHE A 77 -2.34 7.55 13.19
C PHE A 77 -3.78 7.56 13.72
N ARG A 78 -4.77 7.71 12.83
CA ARG A 78 -6.18 7.77 13.22
C ARG A 78 -6.68 6.48 13.87
N ASN A 79 -6.12 5.34 13.46
CA ASN A 79 -6.44 4.02 14.03
C ASN A 79 -5.66 3.70 15.31
N GLN A 80 -4.81 4.61 15.80
CA GLN A 80 -3.94 4.38 16.96
C GLN A 80 -3.04 3.14 16.79
N ASP A 81 -2.53 2.93 15.57
CA ASP A 81 -1.67 1.80 15.24
C ASP A 81 -0.24 2.04 15.74
N GLU A 82 0.21 1.22 16.69
CA GLU A 82 1.54 1.34 17.31
C GLU A 82 2.70 1.15 16.31
N ARG A 83 2.46 0.52 15.15
CA ARG A 83 3.49 0.34 14.12
C ARG A 83 3.82 1.63 13.38
N ILE A 84 3.12 2.72 13.65
CA ILE A 84 3.36 4.01 13.02
C ILE A 84 4.80 4.51 13.24
N ASP A 85 5.37 4.21 14.39
CA ASP A 85 6.75 4.59 14.76
C ASP A 85 7.81 3.86 13.92
N GLU A 86 7.44 2.78 13.25
CA GLU A 86 8.31 2.03 12.33
C GLU A 86 8.29 2.62 10.90
N HIS A 87 7.39 3.58 10.62
CA HIS A 87 7.15 4.12 9.28
C HIS A 87 7.52 5.60 9.20
N GLU A 88 8.55 5.92 8.43
CA GLU A 88 8.89 7.31 8.09
C GLU A 88 8.25 7.74 6.76
N VAL A 89 7.73 8.96 6.74
CA VAL A 89 7.17 9.62 5.56
C VAL A 89 7.82 10.99 5.38
N GLU A 90 8.29 11.25 4.16
CA GLU A 90 8.78 12.55 3.75
C GLU A 90 7.66 13.33 3.05
N PHE A 91 7.47 14.58 3.43
CA PHE A 91 6.50 15.48 2.80
C PHE A 91 7.02 16.92 2.81
N ASN A 92 6.54 17.71 1.86
CA ASN A 92 6.82 19.15 1.81
C ASN A 92 5.85 19.92 2.74
N LEU A 93 6.01 21.25 2.81
CA LEU A 93 5.19 22.09 3.68
C LEU A 93 3.69 21.89 3.45
N THR A 94 3.26 21.86 2.19
CA THR A 94 1.86 21.62 1.83
C THR A 94 1.36 20.26 2.30
N GLY A 95 2.18 19.21 2.14
CA GLY A 95 1.84 17.87 2.65
C GLY A 95 1.71 17.84 4.18
N ALA A 96 2.53 18.60 4.90
CA ALA A 96 2.47 18.72 6.35
C ALA A 96 1.16 19.36 6.83
N GLU A 97 0.75 20.45 6.17
CA GLU A 97 -0.49 21.16 6.47
C GLU A 97 -1.71 20.26 6.25
N VAL A 98 -1.76 19.57 5.12
CA VAL A 98 -2.85 18.63 4.81
C VAL A 98 -2.91 17.48 5.81
N LEU A 99 -1.76 16.90 6.18
CA LEU A 99 -1.69 15.85 7.20
C LEU A 99 -2.20 16.35 8.57
N TYR A 100 -1.83 17.57 8.95
CA TYR A 100 -2.28 18.17 10.21
C TYR A 100 -3.80 18.36 10.22
N ASP A 101 -4.37 18.90 9.15
CA ASP A 101 -5.82 19.14 9.05
C ASP A 101 -6.59 17.81 9.08
N LEU A 102 -6.16 16.82 8.28
CA LEU A 102 -6.81 15.52 8.20
C LEU A 102 -6.63 14.68 9.47
N SER A 103 -5.52 14.82 10.21
CA SER A 103 -5.28 14.08 11.46
C SER A 103 -6.10 14.64 12.63
N ASN A 104 -6.36 15.95 12.67
CA ASN A 104 -7.15 16.60 13.72
C ASN A 104 -8.65 16.68 13.40
N MET A 105 -9.05 16.30 12.19
CA MET A 105 -10.46 16.24 11.80
C MET A 105 -11.23 15.22 12.66
N SER A 106 -12.50 15.51 12.99
CA SER A 106 -13.34 14.55 13.70
C SER A 106 -13.57 13.29 12.85
N ASP A 107 -13.80 12.13 13.48
CA ASP A 107 -14.05 10.90 12.73
C ASP A 107 -15.26 11.01 11.81
N THR A 108 -16.33 11.68 12.26
CA THR A 108 -17.53 11.90 11.47
C THR A 108 -17.23 12.72 10.22
N ASP A 109 -16.51 13.84 10.37
CA ASP A 109 -16.20 14.72 9.24
C ASP A 109 -15.23 14.04 8.27
N PHE A 110 -14.26 13.30 8.79
CA PHE A 110 -13.32 12.53 7.98
C PHE A 110 -14.04 11.47 7.13
N GLN A 111 -14.96 10.72 7.74
CA GLN A 111 -15.77 9.74 7.00
C GLN A 111 -16.70 10.41 5.98
N ASN A 112 -17.26 11.57 6.30
CA ASN A 112 -18.10 12.33 5.36
C ASN A 112 -17.29 12.77 4.13
N GLU A 113 -16.07 13.26 4.31
CA GLU A 113 -15.16 13.62 3.21
C GLU A 113 -14.81 12.40 2.34
N ILE A 114 -14.45 11.27 2.96
CA ILE A 114 -14.19 10.02 2.22
C ILE A 114 -15.41 9.60 1.40
N ASN A 115 -16.61 9.63 1.99
CA ASN A 115 -17.85 9.28 1.30
C ASN A 115 -18.17 10.25 0.15
N ALA A 116 -17.90 11.54 0.33
CA ALA A 116 -18.08 12.55 -0.71
C ALA A 116 -17.13 12.31 -1.89
N VAL A 117 -15.87 11.99 -1.62
CA VAL A 117 -14.88 11.67 -2.67
C VAL A 117 -15.25 10.39 -3.41
N LEU A 118 -15.68 9.34 -2.71
CA LEU A 118 -16.12 8.08 -3.34
C LEU A 118 -17.33 8.32 -4.25
N SER A 119 -18.34 9.06 -3.75
CA SER A 119 -19.53 9.42 -4.52
C SER A 119 -19.18 10.24 -5.76
N ALA A 120 -18.25 11.19 -5.66
CA ALA A 120 -17.80 12.00 -6.78
C ALA A 120 -16.98 11.19 -7.82
N SER A 121 -16.31 10.12 -7.36
CA SER A 121 -15.52 9.22 -8.21
C SER A 121 -16.36 8.16 -8.93
N GLY A 122 -17.67 8.11 -8.67
CA GLY A 122 -18.59 7.15 -9.28
C GLY A 122 -18.47 5.72 -8.71
N LEU A 123 -17.90 5.59 -7.50
CA LEU A 123 -17.81 4.35 -6.72
C LEU A 123 -18.98 4.21 -5.74
#